data_AF-A0A959DGB4-F1
#
_entry.id   AF-A0A959DGB4-F1
#
_cell.length_a   1.000
_cell.length_b   1.000
_cell.length_c   1.000
_cell.angle_alpha   90.00
_cell.angle_beta   90.00
_cell.angle_gamma   90.00
#
_symmetry.space_group_name_H-M   'P 1'
#
loop_
_entity.id
_entity.type
_entity.pdbx_description
1 polymer ?
#
loop_
_entity_poly.entity_id
_entity_poly.type
_entity_poly.pdbx_seq_one_letter_code
_entity_poly.pdbx_strand_id
1 'polypeptide(L)'
;MDATLKWMLTLQLLWAVASPGRAQVRPEIMALANRIKTVAITSVSYTSKNFQLKDSLAITLLQSATVEELLELTEHASPIIRTTALFALLNRPEKDSLELQELVPRHFYDTAEVHIEIWGEYKDNWKPKVGELFLHTIGGYTNRPFWENDGFALAEDRQRWLDSLFICSPTSFSELKQQLFWKWEPQEAMYPCIRQLVESGQDSFASTFLAKYQNESDIELITAYLPAVDGEWSNYTWLPFWFFRHPQMFSFLEGHLGQGWRNVQYQRRVAEYQDRQAAVVLDSLYARIMQLDQKNRRQLINTLARTIEGNYDSVYATLYLKILTKHSENANPRVPEGLWLTHADTLYRLSLAWKTGNRAEQERSAEMLPEVIQFLETHNKDSLVAEIISRIQPGLDMRYYVEHQAEMGATMKAYRHIYRTKAPYFVDPLIEILKKEPLAKNRFFIAKLLHEYNDPAIDERLALLFREFPELAPGLQAAEEGGS
;
A
#
# COMPACT_ATOMS: atom_id res chain seq x y z
N MET A 1 31.25 26.40 8.57
CA MET A 1 30.36 25.85 9.61
C MET A 1 29.18 26.80 9.71
N ASP A 2 28.03 26.37 9.21
CA ASP A 2 26.86 27.21 8.96
C ASP A 2 26.23 27.73 10.27
N ALA A 3 25.67 28.94 10.23
CA ALA A 3 25.12 29.63 11.39
C ALA A 3 24.00 28.83 12.07
N THR A 4 23.27 28.02 11.29
CA THR A 4 22.15 27.17 11.73
C THR A 4 22.62 25.95 12.53
N LEU A 5 23.67 25.25 12.07
CA LEU A 5 24.25 24.11 12.79
C LEU A 5 24.93 24.59 14.08
N LYS A 6 25.59 25.76 14.02
CA LYS A 6 26.13 26.42 15.21
C LYS A 6 24.98 26.81 16.15
N TRP A 7 23.85 27.31 15.66
CA TRP A 7 22.66 27.61 16.47
C TRP A 7 22.06 26.37 17.15
N MET A 8 21.92 25.24 16.45
CA MET A 8 21.37 23.99 17.03
C MET A 8 22.32 23.39 18.09
N LEU A 9 23.63 23.35 17.83
CA LEU A 9 24.62 22.88 18.80
C LEU A 9 24.76 23.86 19.98
N THR A 10 24.63 25.16 19.74
CA THR A 10 24.67 26.19 20.80
C THR A 10 23.40 26.17 21.63
N LEU A 11 22.23 25.84 21.06
CA LEU A 11 20.99 25.58 21.81
C LEU A 11 21.14 24.34 22.71
N GLN A 12 21.72 23.24 22.20
CA GLN A 12 22.00 22.06 23.02
C GLN A 12 22.96 22.36 24.20
N LEU A 13 23.98 23.18 23.97
CA LEU A 13 24.94 23.58 25.02
C LEU A 13 24.40 24.65 25.98
N LEU A 14 23.55 25.58 25.53
CA LEU A 14 22.95 26.62 26.37
C LEU A 14 21.80 26.09 27.23
N TRP A 15 21.03 25.11 26.75
CA TRP A 15 19.97 24.47 27.53
C TRP A 15 20.51 23.60 28.68
N ALA A 16 21.73 23.08 28.55
CA ALA A 16 22.39 22.36 29.64
C ALA A 16 22.81 23.27 30.82
N VAL A 17 22.85 24.60 30.63
CA VAL A 17 23.47 25.53 31.59
C VAL A 17 22.48 26.53 32.23
N ALA A 18 21.23 26.63 31.75
CA ALA A 18 20.26 27.56 32.31
C ALA A 18 18.90 26.90 32.60
N SER A 19 18.78 26.17 33.71
CA SER A 19 17.49 25.95 34.36
C SER A 19 17.46 26.72 35.69
N PRO A 20 16.63 27.77 35.82
CA PRO A 20 16.46 28.48 37.08
C PRO A 20 15.86 27.52 38.12
N GLY A 21 16.61 27.24 39.19
CA GLY A 21 16.16 26.52 40.38
C GLY A 21 15.42 25.20 40.12
N ARG A 22 16.16 24.11 39.82
CA ARG A 22 15.55 22.76 39.80
C ARG A 22 14.81 22.52 41.12
N ALA A 23 13.50 22.30 41.02
CA ALA A 23 12.71 21.90 42.16
C ALA A 23 13.28 20.59 42.70
N GLN A 24 13.70 20.58 43.96
CA GLN A 24 14.23 19.37 44.56
C GLN A 24 13.07 18.39 44.79
N VAL A 25 13.17 17.18 44.22
CA VAL A 25 12.22 16.10 44.50
C VAL A 25 12.20 15.83 46.00
N ARG A 26 11.02 15.92 46.63
CA ARG A 26 10.92 15.71 48.08
C ARG A 26 11.42 14.31 48.47
N PRO A 27 12.08 14.15 49.64
CA PRO A 27 12.66 12.87 50.05
C PRO A 27 11.66 11.71 50.05
N GLU A 28 10.41 11.95 50.45
CA GLU A 28 9.36 10.93 50.46
C GLU A 28 8.96 10.47 49.05
N ILE A 29 8.96 11.37 48.07
CA ILE A 29 8.68 11.07 46.66
C ILE A 29 9.84 10.32 46.04
N MET A 30 11.07 10.73 46.32
CA MET A 30 12.27 10.02 45.89
C MET A 30 12.35 8.61 46.49
N ALA A 31 12.01 8.45 47.78
CA ALA A 31 11.94 7.14 48.43
C ALA A 31 10.87 6.24 47.81
N LEU A 32 9.72 6.80 47.43
CA LEU A 32 8.67 6.08 46.70
C LEU A 32 9.15 5.64 45.32
N ALA A 33 9.72 6.54 44.52
CA ALA A 33 10.22 6.25 43.18
C ALA A 33 11.28 5.11 43.19
N ASN A 34 12.22 5.14 44.15
CA ASN A 34 13.27 4.13 44.28
C ASN A 34 12.77 2.71 44.61
N ARG A 35 11.54 2.59 45.10
CA ARG A 35 10.90 1.30 45.37
C ARG A 35 10.23 0.69 44.14
N ILE A 36 10.03 1.45 43.07
CA ILE A 36 9.44 0.96 41.82
C ILE A 36 10.46 0.08 41.10
N LYS A 37 10.08 -1.17 40.81
CA LYS A 37 10.96 -2.18 40.18
C LYS A 37 10.50 -2.63 38.80
N THR A 38 9.25 -2.37 38.45
CA THR A 38 8.66 -2.76 37.17
C THR A 38 7.81 -1.62 36.62
N VAL A 39 7.66 -1.58 35.31
CA VAL A 39 6.71 -0.69 34.64
C VAL A 39 5.58 -1.57 34.13
N ALA A 40 4.39 -1.38 34.67
CA ALA A 40 3.20 -2.12 34.25
C ALA A 40 2.09 -1.12 33.88
N ILE A 41 1.59 -1.23 32.66
CA ILE A 41 0.54 -0.37 32.11
C ILE A 41 -0.61 -1.20 31.55
N THR A 42 -1.80 -0.60 31.45
CA THR A 42 -2.93 -1.15 30.69
C THR A 42 -3.24 -0.24 29.52
N SER A 43 -3.36 -0.84 28.33
CA SER A 43 -3.87 -0.15 27.15
C SER A 43 -5.38 0.01 27.31
N VAL A 44 -5.85 1.24 27.53
CA VAL A 44 -7.28 1.55 27.59
C VAL A 44 -7.67 2.09 26.22
N SER A 45 -8.07 1.21 25.30
CA SER A 45 -8.41 1.53 23.90
C SER A 45 -7.23 2.04 23.04
N TYR A 46 -7.11 1.48 21.83
CA TYR A 46 -6.11 1.85 20.84
C TYR A 46 -6.15 3.34 20.44
N THR A 47 -7.30 4.00 20.64
CA THR A 47 -7.53 5.41 20.27
C THR A 47 -7.46 6.38 21.46
N SER A 48 -7.42 5.90 22.70
CA SER A 48 -7.42 6.78 23.86
C SER A 48 -5.99 6.99 24.34
N LYS A 49 -5.56 8.25 24.39
CA LYS A 49 -4.23 8.74 24.81
C LYS A 49 -3.89 8.45 26.29
N ASN A 50 -4.48 7.42 26.88
CA ASN A 50 -4.50 7.15 28.31
C ASN A 50 -4.00 5.72 28.59
N PHE A 51 -2.77 5.62 29.05
CA PHE A 51 -2.22 4.39 29.62
C PHE A 51 -2.58 4.35 31.10
N GLN A 52 -3.16 3.26 31.62
CA GLN A 52 -3.36 3.15 33.07
C GLN A 52 -2.16 2.47 33.73
N LEU A 53 -1.52 3.13 34.69
CA LEU A 53 -0.52 2.49 35.55
C LEU A 53 -1.17 1.36 36.36
N LYS A 54 -0.50 0.21 36.47
CA LYS A 54 -0.98 -0.96 37.24
C LYS A 54 -0.21 -1.17 38.54
N ASP A 55 1.04 -0.76 38.61
CA ASP A 55 1.84 -0.85 39.82
C ASP A 55 1.33 0.14 40.88
N SER A 56 1.07 -0.34 42.09
CA SER A 56 0.49 0.49 43.16
C SER A 56 1.42 1.60 43.62
N LEU A 57 2.74 1.40 43.57
CA LEU A 57 3.72 2.44 43.87
C LEU A 57 3.75 3.49 42.76
N ALA A 58 3.67 3.07 41.50
CA ALA A 58 3.57 3.98 40.36
C ALA A 58 2.28 4.83 40.40
N ILE A 59 1.14 4.22 40.76
CA ILE A 59 -0.13 4.94 40.98
C ILE A 59 0.02 5.94 42.14
N THR A 60 0.63 5.52 43.25
CA THR A 60 0.88 6.41 44.40
C THR A 60 1.79 7.57 44.01
N LEU A 61 2.80 7.33 43.17
CA LEU A 61 3.71 8.35 42.66
C LEU A 61 2.96 9.38 41.81
N LEU A 62 2.12 8.92 40.88
CA LEU A 62 1.22 9.77 40.09
C LEU A 62 0.32 10.65 40.98
N GLN A 63 -0.19 10.11 42.10
CA GLN A 63 -1.09 10.86 42.98
C GLN A 63 -0.36 11.85 43.91
N SER A 64 0.87 11.54 44.32
CA SER A 64 1.55 12.22 45.44
C SER A 64 2.62 13.23 45.01
N ALA A 65 3.28 13.00 43.87
CA ALA A 65 4.29 13.91 43.34
C ALA A 65 3.63 15.19 42.78
N THR A 66 4.35 16.30 42.69
CA THR A 66 3.94 17.45 41.85
C THR A 66 4.35 17.21 40.39
N VAL A 67 3.92 18.08 39.49
CA VAL A 67 4.36 18.04 38.08
C VAL A 67 5.86 18.28 37.99
N GLU A 68 6.39 19.26 38.72
CA GLU A 68 7.82 19.60 38.74
C GLU A 68 8.67 18.44 39.27
N GLU A 69 8.18 17.74 40.29
CA GLU A 69 8.86 16.54 40.80
C GLU A 69 8.88 15.41 39.78
N LEU A 70 7.77 15.21 39.04
CA LEU A 70 7.72 14.22 37.97
C LEU A 70 8.64 14.59 36.80
N LEU A 71 8.72 15.87 36.43
CA LEU A 71 9.65 16.37 35.42
C LEU A 71 11.11 16.15 35.85
N GLU A 72 11.46 16.39 37.11
CA GLU A 72 12.83 16.09 37.59
C GLU A 72 13.10 14.57 37.62
N LEU A 73 12.09 13.75 37.93
CA LEU A 73 12.21 12.29 37.91
C LEU A 73 12.38 11.71 36.50
N THR A 74 12.05 12.43 35.41
CA THR A 74 12.40 11.96 34.06
C THR A 74 13.91 11.94 33.85
N GLU A 75 14.70 12.70 34.62
CA GLU A 75 16.17 12.72 34.56
C GLU A 75 16.84 11.74 35.53
N HIS A 76 16.05 10.90 36.23
CA HIS A 76 16.58 9.97 37.23
C HIS A 76 17.54 8.92 36.62
N ALA A 77 18.55 8.46 37.37
CA ALA A 77 19.54 7.50 36.85
C ALA A 77 18.96 6.14 36.42
N SER A 78 17.87 5.70 37.06
CA SER A 78 17.17 4.45 36.74
C SER A 78 16.18 4.59 35.57
N PRO A 79 16.29 3.79 34.49
CA PRO A 79 15.39 3.85 33.34
C PRO A 79 13.94 3.51 33.70
N ILE A 80 13.72 2.66 34.70
CA ILE A 80 12.39 2.33 35.23
C ILE A 80 11.73 3.59 35.78
N ILE A 81 12.45 4.38 36.57
CA ILE A 81 11.92 5.59 37.20
C ILE A 81 11.63 6.67 36.14
N ARG A 82 12.55 6.88 35.19
CA ARG A 82 12.33 7.81 34.07
C ARG A 82 11.06 7.47 33.30
N THR A 83 10.90 6.18 32.99
CA THR A 83 9.73 5.66 32.25
C THR A 83 8.45 5.78 33.05
N THR A 84 8.47 5.45 34.35
CA THR A 84 7.30 5.62 35.22
C THR A 84 6.92 7.09 35.37
N ALA A 85 7.89 7.99 35.50
CA ALA A 85 7.64 9.43 35.55
C ALA A 85 7.01 9.94 34.26
N LEU A 86 7.49 9.51 33.09
CA LEU A 86 6.88 9.79 31.79
C LEU A 86 5.41 9.35 31.76
N PHE A 87 5.13 8.08 32.09
CA PHE A 87 3.74 7.60 32.09
C PHE A 87 2.87 8.32 33.14
N ALA A 88 3.42 8.70 34.29
CA ALA A 88 2.69 9.49 35.27
C ALA A 88 2.37 10.89 34.74
N LEU A 89 3.32 11.58 34.08
CA LEU A 89 3.08 12.87 33.43
C LEU A 89 1.97 12.78 32.38
N LEU A 90 1.99 11.74 31.55
CA LEU A 90 0.97 11.48 30.52
C LEU A 90 -0.43 11.15 31.09
N ASN A 91 -0.52 10.89 32.39
CA ASN A 91 -1.77 10.67 33.12
C ASN A 91 -2.23 11.87 33.96
N ARG A 92 -1.52 13.00 33.90
CA ARG A 92 -1.94 14.21 34.61
C ARG A 92 -3.14 14.86 33.92
N PRO A 93 -4.13 15.37 34.69
CA PRO A 93 -5.20 16.20 34.14
C PRO A 93 -4.65 17.42 33.38
N GLU A 94 -3.54 17.99 33.85
CA GLU A 94 -2.93 19.19 33.28
C GLU A 94 -1.97 18.90 32.11
N LYS A 95 -1.84 17.65 31.65
CA LYS A 95 -0.83 17.24 30.65
C LYS A 95 -0.89 18.06 29.36
N ASP A 96 -2.08 18.51 28.96
CA ASP A 96 -2.27 19.29 27.74
C ASP A 96 -1.71 20.72 27.84
N SER A 97 -1.50 21.21 29.06
CA SER A 97 -0.86 22.50 29.36
C SER A 97 0.65 22.42 29.56
N LEU A 98 1.20 21.19 29.62
CA LEU A 98 2.62 20.96 29.81
C LEU A 98 3.36 20.98 28.47
N GLU A 99 4.57 21.52 28.46
CA GLU A 99 5.45 21.51 27.29
C GLU A 99 6.23 20.18 27.19
N LEU A 100 5.49 19.07 27.17
CA LEU A 100 6.07 17.72 27.19
C LEU A 100 7.04 17.45 26.03
N GLN A 101 6.87 18.13 24.88
CA GLN A 101 7.80 18.02 23.75
C GLN A 101 9.24 18.39 24.12
N GLU A 102 9.44 19.24 25.14
CA GLU A 102 10.79 19.61 25.61
C GLU A 102 11.54 18.46 26.27
N LEU A 103 10.85 17.38 26.66
CA LEU A 103 11.47 16.17 27.20
C LEU A 103 12.12 15.31 26.12
N VAL A 104 11.62 15.39 24.87
CA VAL A 104 12.14 14.59 23.76
C VAL A 104 13.63 14.83 23.52
N PRO A 105 14.16 16.06 23.35
CA PRO A 105 15.60 16.27 23.14
C PRO A 105 16.46 15.79 24.32
N ARG A 106 15.94 15.80 25.55
CA ARG A 106 16.68 15.37 26.75
C ARG A 106 16.87 13.86 26.79
N HIS A 107 15.89 13.11 26.32
CA HIS A 107 15.91 11.64 26.29
C HIS A 107 16.18 11.06 24.89
N PHE A 108 16.46 11.90 23.90
CA PHE A 108 16.64 11.50 22.51
C PHE A 108 17.77 10.49 22.28
N TYR A 109 18.77 10.47 23.17
CA TYR A 109 19.89 9.53 23.13
C TYR A 109 19.84 8.49 24.24
N ASP A 110 18.74 8.37 24.97
CA ASP A 110 18.61 7.43 26.07
C ASP A 110 18.40 6.00 25.56
N THR A 111 19.49 5.25 25.47
CA THR A 111 19.50 3.87 24.99
C THR A 111 19.27 2.84 26.09
N ALA A 112 18.97 3.25 27.33
CA ALA A 112 18.71 2.31 28.40
C ALA A 112 17.43 1.52 28.11
N GLU A 113 17.49 0.19 28.23
CA GLU A 113 16.32 -0.66 28.03
C GLU A 113 15.47 -0.73 29.30
N VAL A 114 14.15 -0.79 29.12
CA VAL A 114 13.18 -0.99 30.20
C VAL A 114 12.22 -2.10 29.81
N HIS A 115 11.90 -2.99 30.76
CA HIS A 115 10.87 -3.99 30.54
C HIS A 115 9.50 -3.41 30.94
N ILE A 116 8.57 -3.39 30.00
CA ILE A 116 7.20 -2.92 30.20
C ILE A 116 6.26 -4.11 30.06
N GLU A 117 5.48 -4.36 31.12
CA GLU A 117 4.36 -5.29 31.08
C GLU A 117 3.11 -4.55 30.60
N ILE A 118 2.57 -4.97 29.46
CA ILE A 118 1.35 -4.39 28.89
C ILE A 118 0.19 -5.35 29.17
N TRP A 119 -0.79 -4.85 29.91
CA TRP A 119 -2.01 -5.56 30.27
C TRP A 119 -3.17 -5.06 29.38
N GLY A 120 -4.06 -5.97 28.98
CA GLY A 120 -5.16 -5.69 28.06
C GLY A 120 -5.88 -6.97 27.69
N GLU A 121 -6.53 -7.01 26.51
CA GLU A 121 -7.10 -8.25 25.96
C GLU A 121 -6.02 -9.33 25.74
N TYR A 122 -4.79 -8.90 25.41
CA TYR A 122 -3.60 -9.74 25.32
C TYR A 122 -2.53 -9.21 26.25
N LYS A 123 -1.87 -10.11 27.00
CA LYS A 123 -0.68 -9.77 27.79
C LYS A 123 0.53 -9.77 26.86
N ASP A 124 1.20 -8.62 26.76
CA ASP A 124 2.45 -8.47 25.99
C ASP A 124 3.58 -7.98 26.89
N ASN A 125 4.81 -8.34 26.53
CA ASN A 125 6.03 -7.87 27.18
C ASN A 125 6.87 -7.12 26.15
N TRP A 126 7.10 -5.84 26.39
CA TRP A 126 7.88 -5.00 25.50
C TRP A 126 9.16 -4.55 26.20
N LYS A 127 10.27 -4.52 25.45
CA LYS A 127 11.59 -4.07 25.94
C LYS A 127 12.10 -2.89 25.11
N PRO A 128 11.44 -1.72 25.15
CA PRO A 128 11.93 -0.55 24.44
C PRO A 128 13.14 0.05 25.12
N LYS A 129 13.85 0.88 24.35
CA LYS A 129 14.78 1.85 24.91
C LYS A 129 14.00 3.07 25.41
N VAL A 130 14.47 3.75 26.45
CA VAL A 130 13.76 4.90 27.04
C VAL A 130 13.56 6.01 26.01
N GLY A 131 14.55 6.37 25.21
CA GLY A 131 14.40 7.41 24.17
C GLY A 131 13.35 7.06 23.10
N GLU A 132 13.22 5.77 22.78
CA GLU A 132 12.15 5.27 21.90
C GLU A 132 10.76 5.55 22.49
N LEU A 133 10.59 5.38 23.80
CA LEU A 133 9.33 5.69 24.48
C LEU A 133 8.97 7.16 24.43
N PHE A 134 9.93 8.06 24.62
CA PHE A 134 9.68 9.50 24.51
C PHE A 134 9.27 9.90 23.09
N LEU A 135 9.97 9.38 22.08
CA LEU A 135 9.62 9.57 20.67
C LEU A 135 8.24 9.00 20.33
N HIS A 136 7.91 7.82 20.86
CA HIS A 136 6.64 7.14 20.62
C HIS A 136 5.47 7.89 21.28
N THR A 137 5.58 8.17 22.57
CA THR A 137 4.46 8.68 23.37
C THR A 137 4.24 10.18 23.20
N ILE A 138 5.31 10.97 23.07
CA ILE A 138 5.22 12.43 22.93
C ILE A 138 5.27 12.83 21.45
N GLY A 139 6.22 12.27 20.69
CA GLY A 139 6.42 12.60 19.28
C GLY A 139 5.47 11.88 18.31
N GLY A 140 4.70 10.91 18.78
CA GLY A 140 3.76 10.14 17.97
C GLY A 140 4.41 9.20 16.95
N TYR A 141 5.70 8.90 17.10
CA TYR A 141 6.41 8.01 16.18
C TYR A 141 6.18 6.54 16.56
N THR A 142 5.24 5.86 15.90
CA THR A 142 4.97 4.41 16.04
C THR A 142 5.32 3.55 14.81
N ASN A 143 6.10 2.47 15.00
CA ASN A 143 6.29 1.42 13.98
C ASN A 143 5.41 0.18 14.22
N ARG A 144 4.52 0.20 15.22
CA ARG A 144 3.62 -0.92 15.54
C ARG A 144 2.21 -0.62 15.03
N PRO A 145 1.65 -1.42 14.10
CA PRO A 145 0.28 -1.23 13.62
C PRO A 145 -0.77 -1.45 14.71
N PHE A 146 -0.43 -2.15 15.79
CA PHE A 146 -1.32 -2.38 16.94
C PHE A 146 -1.32 -1.23 17.96
N TRP A 147 -0.58 -0.16 17.72
CA TRP A 147 -0.56 1.03 18.56
C TRP A 147 -0.89 2.21 17.65
N GLU A 148 -2.16 2.33 17.24
CA GLU A 148 -2.73 3.50 16.57
C GLU A 148 -2.86 4.67 17.57
N ASN A 149 -1.77 4.96 18.27
CA ASN A 149 -1.69 6.13 19.12
C ASN A 149 -1.10 7.25 18.26
N ASP A 150 -1.89 8.28 17.95
CA ASP A 150 -1.42 9.52 17.31
C ASP A 150 -0.45 10.32 18.22
N GLY A 151 0.13 9.69 19.23
CA GLY A 151 0.91 10.31 20.30
C GLY A 151 0.12 11.38 21.05
N PHE A 152 0.87 12.18 21.78
CA PHE A 152 0.39 13.50 22.16
C PHE A 152 0.25 14.33 20.87
N ALA A 153 -0.97 14.70 20.48
CA ALA A 153 -1.21 15.48 19.26
C ALA A 153 -0.61 16.88 19.43
N LEU A 154 0.65 17.03 19.03
CA LEU A 154 1.38 18.29 19.11
C LEU A 154 0.81 19.28 18.10
N ALA A 155 0.90 20.56 18.45
CA ALA A 155 0.70 21.63 17.48
C ALA A 155 1.68 21.47 16.31
N GLU A 156 1.26 21.87 15.11
CA GLU A 156 1.99 21.58 13.87
C GLU A 156 3.43 22.13 13.87
N ASP A 157 3.64 23.32 14.45
CA ASP A 157 4.95 23.94 14.61
C ASP A 157 5.88 23.10 15.51
N ARG A 158 5.35 22.59 16.63
CA ARG A 158 6.07 21.71 17.55
C ARG A 158 6.39 20.36 16.91
N GLN A 159 5.46 19.80 16.15
CA GLN A 159 5.69 18.56 15.40
C GLN A 159 6.79 18.75 14.35
N ARG A 160 6.74 19.84 13.56
CA ARG A 160 7.78 20.14 12.57
C ARG A 160 9.15 20.32 13.20
N TRP A 161 9.22 20.94 14.39
CA TRP A 161 10.46 21.06 15.14
C TRP A 161 11.00 19.68 15.58
N LEU A 162 10.15 18.79 16.10
CA LEU A 162 10.54 17.42 16.45
C LEU A 162 10.97 16.61 15.23
N ASP A 163 10.24 16.71 14.12
CA ASP A 163 10.60 16.06 12.85
C ASP A 163 11.99 16.53 12.39
N SER A 164 12.26 17.83 12.53
CA SER A 164 13.57 18.41 12.20
C SER A 164 14.67 17.86 13.09
N LEU A 165 14.45 17.82 14.40
CA LEU A 165 15.37 17.22 15.36
C LEU A 165 15.64 15.75 15.01
N PHE A 166 14.58 14.99 14.73
CA PHE A 166 14.68 13.56 14.50
C PHE A 166 15.38 13.26 13.17
N ILE A 167 15.07 13.99 12.10
CA ILE A 167 15.70 13.83 10.79
C ILE A 167 17.17 14.28 10.83
N CYS A 168 17.47 15.44 11.42
CA CYS A 168 18.83 16.01 11.45
C CYS A 168 19.77 15.39 12.50
N SER A 169 19.32 14.43 13.30
CA SER A 169 20.16 13.82 14.35
C SER A 169 20.46 12.35 14.06
N PRO A 170 21.72 11.90 14.28
CA PRO A 170 22.03 10.49 14.30
C PRO A 170 21.31 9.86 15.49
N THR A 171 20.72 8.67 15.33
CA THR A 171 19.97 8.05 16.42
C THR A 171 19.94 6.54 16.26
N SER A 172 19.94 5.84 17.39
CA SER A 172 19.79 4.38 17.42
C SER A 172 18.35 3.91 17.18
N PHE A 173 17.39 4.83 17.03
CA PHE A 173 15.96 4.57 16.83
C PHE A 173 15.55 4.72 15.35
N SER A 174 16.44 4.32 14.46
CA SER A 174 16.33 4.56 13.02
C SER A 174 15.03 4.00 12.43
N GLU A 175 14.48 2.89 12.96
CA GLU A 175 13.23 2.32 12.44
C GLU A 175 12.02 3.25 12.63
N LEU A 176 12.02 4.08 13.68
CA LEU A 176 10.92 5.04 13.89
C LEU A 176 10.90 6.14 12.81
N LYS A 177 12.04 6.43 12.16
CA LYS A 177 12.12 7.41 11.06
C LYS A 177 11.32 6.98 9.83
N GLN A 178 10.94 5.71 9.72
CA GLN A 178 10.24 5.17 8.55
C GLN A 178 8.91 5.87 8.26
N GLN A 179 8.21 6.33 9.30
CA GLN A 179 6.96 7.09 9.14
C GLN A 179 7.18 8.45 8.51
N LEU A 180 8.35 9.05 8.71
CA LEU A 180 8.66 10.38 8.19
C LEU A 180 8.94 10.36 6.70
N PHE A 181 9.32 9.22 6.10
CA PHE A 181 9.54 9.14 4.66
C PHE A 181 8.33 9.59 3.83
N TRP A 182 7.13 9.25 4.31
CA TRP A 182 5.88 9.52 3.61
C TRP A 182 5.20 10.82 4.05
N LYS A 183 5.43 11.26 5.29
CA LYS A 183 4.75 12.43 5.87
C LYS A 183 5.54 13.74 5.74
N TRP A 184 6.88 13.67 5.80
CA TRP A 184 7.72 14.85 5.82
C TRP A 184 8.03 15.33 4.40
N GLU A 185 7.86 16.63 4.14
CA GLU A 185 8.25 17.25 2.87
C GLU A 185 9.63 17.93 2.98
N PRO A 186 10.46 17.91 1.91
CA PRO A 186 11.78 18.55 1.91
C PRO A 186 11.74 20.02 2.29
N GLN A 187 12.63 20.41 3.21
CA GLN A 187 12.80 21.80 3.64
C GLN A 187 14.24 22.25 3.38
N GLU A 188 14.43 23.33 2.61
CA GLU A 188 15.78 23.84 2.26
C GLU A 188 16.69 24.01 3.49
N ALA A 189 16.15 24.49 4.61
CA ALA A 189 16.91 24.69 5.84
C ALA A 189 17.51 23.40 6.44
N MET A 190 16.93 22.23 6.13
CA MET A 190 17.38 20.93 6.61
C MET A 190 18.35 20.25 5.65
N TYR A 191 18.48 20.73 4.41
CA TYR A 191 19.34 20.10 3.40
C TYR A 191 20.80 19.94 3.90
N PRO A 192 21.45 20.97 4.48
CA PRO A 192 22.82 20.84 4.96
C PRO A 192 23.00 19.78 6.05
N CYS A 193 22.06 19.68 7.00
CA CYS A 193 22.15 18.68 8.08
C CYS A 193 22.00 17.26 7.53
N ILE A 194 21.05 17.04 6.62
CA ILE A 194 20.76 15.73 6.04
C ILE A 194 21.94 15.26 5.21
N ARG A 195 22.50 16.14 4.37
CA ARG A 195 23.70 15.83 3.59
C ARG A 195 24.85 15.43 4.49
N GLN A 196 25.11 16.18 5.56
CA GLN A 196 26.16 15.87 6.52
C GLN A 196 25.96 14.51 7.20
N LEU A 197 24.71 14.14 7.52
CA LEU A 197 24.41 12.81 8.07
C LEU A 197 24.79 11.70 7.09
N VAL A 198 24.49 11.85 5.80
CA VAL A 198 24.88 10.88 4.77
C VAL A 198 26.40 10.80 4.67
N GLU A 199 27.10 11.95 4.56
CA GLU A 199 28.57 12.01 4.47
C GLU A 199 29.26 11.36 5.69
N SER A 200 28.65 11.48 6.88
CA SER A 200 29.19 10.87 8.10
C SER A 200 28.96 9.36 8.21
N GLY A 201 28.00 8.81 7.45
CA GLY A 201 27.59 7.40 7.55
C GLY A 201 26.93 7.01 8.87
N GLN A 202 26.50 7.97 9.68
CA GLN A 202 25.94 7.70 11.01
C GLN A 202 24.44 7.33 10.99
N ASP A 203 23.78 7.41 9.84
CA ASP A 203 22.35 7.11 9.69
C ASP A 203 22.04 6.45 8.34
N SER A 204 21.60 5.18 8.38
CA SER A 204 21.26 4.38 7.20
C SER A 204 20.07 4.91 6.41
N PHE A 205 19.24 5.77 6.99
CA PHE A 205 18.07 6.36 6.35
C PHE A 205 18.28 7.79 5.86
N ALA A 206 19.39 8.44 6.23
CA ALA A 206 19.67 9.81 5.80
C ALA A 206 19.71 9.95 4.27
N SER A 207 20.22 8.92 3.55
CA SER A 207 20.25 8.90 2.08
C SER A 207 18.85 8.91 1.46
N THR A 208 17.86 8.36 2.17
CA THR A 208 16.45 8.40 1.75
C THR A 208 15.88 9.80 1.86
N PHE A 209 16.16 10.53 2.95
CA PHE A 209 15.76 11.92 3.08
C PHE A 209 16.48 12.82 2.07
N LEU A 210 17.78 12.59 1.84
CA LEU A 210 18.56 13.35 0.88
C LEU A 210 18.00 13.18 -0.55
N ALA A 211 17.61 11.96 -0.92
CA ALA A 211 17.00 11.68 -2.22
C ALA A 211 15.71 12.48 -2.48
N LYS A 212 14.97 12.90 -1.44
CA LYS A 212 13.77 13.72 -1.63
C LYS A 212 14.05 15.12 -2.19
N TYR A 213 15.27 15.63 -2.05
CA TYR A 213 15.68 16.91 -2.64
C TYR A 213 16.01 16.81 -4.13
N GLN A 214 16.27 15.61 -4.65
CA GLN A 214 16.53 15.36 -6.07
C GLN A 214 17.69 16.19 -6.67
N ASN A 215 18.69 16.52 -5.85
CA ASN A 215 19.88 17.25 -6.29
C ASN A 215 20.85 16.32 -7.03
N GLU A 216 21.16 16.62 -8.30
CA GLU A 216 22.05 15.79 -9.13
C GLU A 216 23.46 15.62 -8.53
N SER A 217 23.97 16.64 -7.82
CA SER A 217 25.26 16.59 -7.12
C SER A 217 25.35 15.53 -6.02
N ASP A 218 24.20 14.94 -5.63
CA ASP A 218 24.09 14.08 -4.47
C ASP A 218 23.97 12.62 -4.88
N ILE A 219 23.88 12.33 -6.17
CA ILE A 219 23.65 10.99 -6.69
C ILE A 219 24.77 10.03 -6.28
N GLU A 220 26.03 10.45 -6.45
CA GLU A 220 27.19 9.65 -6.03
C GLU A 220 27.17 9.39 -4.52
N LEU A 221 26.82 10.42 -3.74
CA LEU A 221 26.71 10.32 -2.29
C LEU A 221 25.56 9.39 -1.87
N ILE A 222 24.37 9.52 -2.45
CA ILE A 222 23.21 8.68 -2.15
C ILE A 222 23.52 7.22 -2.48
N THR A 223 24.07 6.97 -3.67
CA THR A 223 24.35 5.61 -4.16
C THR A 223 25.47 4.90 -3.38
N ALA A 224 26.48 5.64 -2.91
CA ALA A 224 27.57 5.09 -2.09
C ALA A 224 27.10 4.54 -0.72
N TYR A 225 25.96 5.01 -0.21
CA TYR A 225 25.40 4.61 1.08
C TYR A 225 24.18 3.67 0.97
N LEU A 226 23.88 3.19 -0.24
CA LEU A 226 22.93 2.09 -0.41
C LEU A 226 23.60 0.78 0.04
N PRO A 227 22.94 -0.06 0.86
CA PRO A 227 23.51 -1.32 1.31
C PRO A 227 23.78 -2.24 0.11
N ALA A 228 24.83 -3.05 0.24
CA ALA A 228 25.19 -4.06 -0.75
C ALA A 228 24.07 -5.10 -0.92
N VAL A 229 23.94 -5.66 -2.13
CA VAL A 229 22.73 -6.41 -2.52
C VAL A 229 22.64 -7.83 -1.96
N ASP A 230 23.63 -8.24 -1.19
CA ASP A 230 23.81 -9.58 -0.64
C ASP A 230 23.11 -9.81 0.73
N GLY A 231 22.51 -8.78 1.35
CA GLY A 231 21.73 -8.90 2.59
C GLY A 231 20.21 -9.02 2.41
N GLU A 232 19.46 -9.20 3.50
CA GLU A 232 18.01 -9.02 3.50
C GLU A 232 17.69 -7.54 3.21
N TRP A 233 17.34 -7.22 1.97
CA TRP A 233 16.89 -5.87 1.61
C TRP A 233 15.64 -5.55 2.39
N SER A 234 15.75 -4.62 3.33
CA SER A 234 14.57 -3.98 3.90
C SER A 234 13.76 -3.33 2.76
N ASN A 235 12.44 -3.25 2.93
CA ASN A 235 11.59 -2.52 1.97
C ASN A 235 12.04 -1.06 1.76
N TYR A 236 12.78 -0.50 2.72
CA TYR A 236 13.22 0.89 2.75
C TYR A 236 14.46 1.17 1.90
N THR A 237 15.24 0.14 1.60
CA THR A 237 16.45 0.28 0.79
C THR A 237 16.16 0.84 -0.61
N TRP A 238 14.94 0.65 -1.10
CA TRP A 238 14.51 1.08 -2.43
C TRP A 238 13.96 2.51 -2.46
N LEU A 239 13.72 3.13 -1.31
CA LEU A 239 13.09 4.45 -1.24
C LEU A 239 13.88 5.57 -1.90
N PRO A 240 15.22 5.62 -1.87
CA PRO A 240 15.97 6.61 -2.62
C PRO A 240 15.62 6.62 -4.11
N PHE A 241 15.40 5.46 -4.73
CA PHE A 241 14.97 5.36 -6.13
C PHE A 241 13.50 5.72 -6.34
N TRP A 242 12.66 5.58 -5.31
CA TRP A 242 11.29 6.10 -5.36
C TRP A 242 11.31 7.62 -5.43
N PHE A 243 12.08 8.26 -4.54
CA PHE A 243 12.10 9.71 -4.38
C PHE A 243 12.94 10.43 -5.44
N PHE A 244 13.98 9.78 -5.97
CA PHE A 244 14.87 10.37 -6.98
C PHE A 244 15.03 9.47 -8.21
N ARG A 245 14.13 9.63 -9.19
CA ARG A 245 14.16 8.90 -10.46
C ARG A 245 15.07 9.62 -11.46
N HIS A 246 16.38 9.36 -11.39
CA HIS A 246 17.38 9.98 -12.26
C HIS A 246 18.17 8.92 -13.06
N PRO A 247 18.56 9.16 -14.33
CA PRO A 247 19.29 8.17 -15.14
C PRO A 247 20.57 7.62 -14.49
N GLN A 248 21.32 8.45 -13.75
CA GLN A 248 22.50 7.98 -13.01
C GLN A 248 22.12 7.10 -11.79
N MET A 249 20.99 7.38 -11.13
CA MET A 249 20.44 6.47 -10.10
C MET A 249 20.01 5.15 -10.74
N PHE A 250 19.42 5.17 -11.94
CA PHE A 250 19.08 3.96 -12.68
C PHE A 250 20.32 3.10 -13.01
N SER A 251 21.43 3.74 -13.37
CA SER A 251 22.70 3.05 -13.67
C SER A 251 23.16 2.19 -12.49
N PHE A 252 22.90 2.61 -11.25
CA PHE A 252 23.12 1.78 -10.07
C PHE A 252 22.23 0.53 -10.06
N LEU A 253 20.93 0.67 -10.34
CA LEU A 253 20.01 -0.48 -10.42
C LEU A 253 20.44 -1.47 -11.51
N GLU A 254 20.83 -0.97 -12.67
CA GLU A 254 21.32 -1.79 -13.79
C GLU A 254 22.56 -2.60 -13.40
N GLY A 255 23.57 -1.96 -12.78
CA GLY A 255 24.80 -2.62 -12.32
C GLY A 255 24.55 -3.74 -11.31
N HIS A 256 23.43 -3.70 -10.60
CA HIS A 256 23.06 -4.66 -9.56
C HIS A 256 22.02 -5.71 -9.99
N LEU A 257 21.75 -5.82 -11.30
CA LEU A 257 20.88 -6.84 -11.89
C LEU A 257 21.28 -8.27 -11.47
N GLY A 258 22.58 -8.52 -11.28
CA GLY A 258 23.13 -9.80 -10.78
C GLY A 258 22.48 -10.30 -9.48
N GLN A 259 22.18 -9.37 -8.58
CA GLN A 259 21.85 -9.67 -7.20
C GLN A 259 20.37 -9.38 -6.88
N GLY A 260 19.79 -8.34 -7.49
CA GLY A 260 18.43 -7.88 -7.18
C GLY A 260 17.30 -8.56 -7.96
N TRP A 261 17.59 -9.35 -9.00
CA TRP A 261 16.59 -9.74 -10.00
C TRP A 261 15.39 -10.57 -9.49
N ARG A 262 15.53 -11.28 -8.37
CA ARG A 262 14.42 -12.02 -7.73
C ARG A 262 13.59 -11.16 -6.77
N ASN A 263 14.08 -9.97 -6.42
CA ASN A 263 13.42 -9.08 -5.48
C ASN A 263 12.30 -8.29 -6.19
N VAL A 264 11.07 -8.39 -5.68
CA VAL A 264 9.90 -7.69 -6.24
C VAL A 264 10.09 -6.17 -6.23
N GLN A 265 10.69 -5.62 -5.17
CA GLN A 265 10.90 -4.19 -5.05
C GLN A 265 11.94 -3.70 -6.05
N TYR A 266 13.01 -4.49 -6.31
CA TYR A 266 13.96 -4.19 -7.38
C TYR A 266 13.26 -4.11 -8.74
N GLN A 267 12.50 -5.15 -9.10
CA GLN A 267 11.77 -5.20 -10.37
C GLN A 267 10.85 -3.98 -10.51
N ARG A 268 10.14 -3.63 -9.43
CA ARG A 268 9.28 -2.44 -9.37
C ARG A 268 10.06 -1.14 -9.56
N ARG A 269 11.20 -0.97 -8.88
CA ARG A 269 12.04 0.23 -9.07
C ARG A 269 12.49 0.38 -10.51
N VAL A 270 12.90 -0.71 -11.16
CA VAL A 270 13.28 -0.69 -12.58
C VAL A 270 12.09 -0.27 -13.45
N ALA A 271 10.92 -0.87 -13.24
CA ALA A 271 9.72 -0.57 -14.05
C ALA A 271 9.16 0.86 -13.87
N GLU A 272 9.46 1.52 -12.75
CA GLU A 272 9.03 2.90 -12.49
C GLU A 272 9.77 3.96 -13.32
N TYR A 273 10.89 3.60 -13.99
CA TYR A 273 11.64 4.54 -14.85
C TYR A 273 10.99 4.75 -16.22
N GLN A 274 10.21 3.79 -16.72
CA GLN A 274 9.38 3.94 -17.92
C GLN A 274 10.15 4.36 -19.18
N ASP A 275 11.44 4.00 -19.27
CA ASP A 275 12.29 4.28 -20.41
C ASP A 275 12.80 3.00 -21.11
N ARG A 276 13.52 3.18 -22.22
CA ARG A 276 14.07 2.08 -23.01
C ARG A 276 15.12 1.27 -22.26
N GLN A 277 15.92 1.89 -21.38
CA GLN A 277 16.94 1.17 -20.60
C GLN A 277 16.27 0.28 -19.56
N ALA A 278 15.24 0.79 -18.87
CA ALA A 278 14.38 -0.01 -18.00
C ALA A 278 13.75 -1.20 -18.73
N ALA A 279 13.27 -1.00 -19.96
CA ALA A 279 12.72 -2.09 -20.77
C ALA A 279 13.76 -3.18 -21.05
N VAL A 280 14.99 -2.80 -21.40
CA VAL A 280 16.12 -3.72 -21.62
C VAL A 280 16.47 -4.51 -20.34
N VAL A 281 16.46 -3.86 -19.18
CA VAL A 281 16.71 -4.53 -17.90
C VAL A 281 15.58 -5.52 -17.59
N LEU A 282 14.30 -5.15 -17.77
CA LEU A 282 13.17 -6.05 -17.58
C LEU A 282 13.18 -7.23 -18.57
N ASP A 283 13.60 -7.02 -19.82
CA ASP A 283 13.80 -8.10 -20.79
C ASP A 283 14.91 -9.06 -20.36
N SER A 284 16.00 -8.52 -19.80
CA SER A 284 17.11 -9.31 -19.24
C SER A 284 16.67 -10.11 -18.01
N LEU A 285 15.82 -9.53 -17.16
CA LEU A 285 15.16 -10.22 -16.04
C LEU A 285 14.31 -11.39 -16.54
N TYR A 286 13.47 -11.15 -17.54
CA TYR A 286 12.65 -12.20 -18.17
C TYR A 286 13.52 -13.35 -18.67
N ALA A 287 14.61 -13.05 -19.41
CA ALA A 287 15.52 -14.06 -19.94
C ALA A 287 16.14 -14.94 -18.84
N ARG A 288 16.51 -14.36 -17.70
CA ARG A 288 17.01 -15.12 -16.53
C ARG A 288 15.93 -15.96 -15.88
N ILE A 289 14.72 -15.43 -15.72
CA ILE A 289 13.59 -16.18 -15.16
C ILE A 289 13.30 -17.43 -16.01
N MET A 290 13.45 -17.35 -17.34
CA MET A 290 13.25 -18.50 -18.23
C MET A 290 14.25 -19.65 -18.01
N GLN A 291 15.39 -19.40 -17.40
CA GLN A 291 16.40 -20.42 -17.10
C GLN A 291 16.11 -21.20 -15.81
N LEU A 292 15.12 -20.77 -15.03
CA LEU A 292 14.73 -21.43 -13.77
C LEU A 292 13.87 -22.68 -14.01
N ASP A 293 13.78 -23.52 -12.98
CA ASP A 293 12.78 -24.59 -12.91
C ASP A 293 11.34 -24.03 -13.00
N GLN A 294 10.39 -24.89 -13.36
CA GLN A 294 9.01 -24.50 -13.64
C GLN A 294 8.33 -23.79 -12.46
N LYS A 295 8.56 -24.24 -11.22
CA LYS A 295 7.92 -23.68 -10.02
C LYS A 295 8.40 -22.26 -9.78
N ASN A 296 9.70 -22.04 -9.73
CA ASN A 296 10.27 -20.70 -9.50
C ASN A 296 10.01 -19.76 -10.68
N ARG A 297 10.04 -20.28 -11.92
CA ARG A 297 9.70 -19.53 -13.14
C ARG A 297 8.29 -18.97 -13.09
N ARG A 298 7.29 -19.80 -12.73
CA ARG A 298 5.89 -19.38 -12.65
C ARG A 298 5.71 -18.20 -11.68
N GLN A 299 6.26 -18.32 -10.48
CA GLN A 299 6.14 -17.27 -9.46
C GLN A 299 6.76 -15.96 -9.94
N LEU A 300 8.00 -16.00 -10.45
CA LEU A 300 8.72 -14.79 -10.85
C LEU A 300 8.19 -14.16 -12.14
N ILE A 301 7.65 -14.96 -13.08
CA ILE A 301 6.92 -14.41 -14.24
C ILE A 301 5.68 -13.66 -13.80
N ASN A 302 4.89 -14.22 -12.87
CA ASN A 302 3.70 -13.53 -12.39
C ASN A 302 4.06 -12.20 -11.70
N THR A 303 5.12 -12.21 -10.88
CA THR A 303 5.66 -11.00 -10.26
C THR A 303 6.08 -9.97 -11.32
N LEU A 304 6.86 -10.37 -12.32
CA LEU A 304 7.33 -9.47 -13.38
C LEU A 304 6.15 -8.90 -14.17
N ALA A 305 5.14 -9.73 -14.47
CA ALA A 305 3.96 -9.31 -15.20
C ALA A 305 3.15 -8.26 -14.41
N ARG A 306 2.91 -8.50 -13.12
CA ARG A 306 2.23 -7.52 -12.23
C ARG A 306 3.03 -6.24 -12.03
N THR A 307 4.37 -6.36 -12.01
CA THR A 307 5.27 -5.20 -11.93
C THR A 307 5.12 -4.31 -13.17
N ILE A 308 5.11 -4.91 -14.37
CA ILE A 308 4.90 -4.17 -15.62
C ILE A 308 3.48 -3.62 -15.69
N GLU A 309 2.46 -4.39 -15.31
CA GLU A 309 1.07 -3.95 -15.25
C GLU A 309 0.91 -2.68 -14.39
N GLY A 310 1.44 -2.71 -13.16
CA GLY A 310 1.32 -1.59 -12.21
C GLY A 310 2.12 -0.35 -12.58
N ASN A 311 3.07 -0.45 -13.52
CA ASN A 311 3.91 0.67 -13.97
C ASN A 311 3.92 0.78 -15.50
N TYR A 312 2.83 0.37 -16.15
CA TYR A 312 2.82 0.17 -17.59
C TYR A 312 3.16 1.47 -18.34
N ASP A 313 4.08 1.34 -19.28
CA ASP A 313 4.37 2.30 -20.33
C ASP A 313 4.49 1.54 -21.66
N SER A 314 4.21 2.24 -22.77
CA SER A 314 4.38 1.72 -24.13
C SER A 314 5.75 1.10 -24.40
N VAL A 315 6.82 1.56 -23.75
CA VAL A 315 8.16 0.96 -23.89
C VAL A 315 8.21 -0.50 -23.41
N TYR A 316 7.29 -0.92 -22.54
CA TYR A 316 7.20 -2.29 -22.03
C TYR A 316 6.26 -3.19 -22.83
N ALA A 317 5.54 -2.66 -23.83
CA ALA A 317 4.51 -3.37 -24.58
C ALA A 317 5.00 -4.70 -25.17
N THR A 318 6.19 -4.70 -25.78
CA THR A 318 6.75 -5.90 -26.42
C THR A 318 7.00 -7.03 -25.42
N LEU A 319 7.68 -6.73 -24.31
CA LEU A 319 7.93 -7.71 -23.25
C LEU A 319 6.63 -8.18 -22.60
N TYR A 320 5.70 -7.25 -22.35
CA TYR A 320 4.44 -7.59 -21.70
C TYR A 320 3.59 -8.52 -22.58
N LEU A 321 3.43 -8.22 -23.87
CA LEU A 321 2.74 -9.09 -24.83
C LEU A 321 3.41 -10.47 -24.93
N LYS A 322 4.75 -10.53 -24.89
CA LYS A 322 5.51 -11.78 -24.88
C LYS A 322 5.20 -12.61 -23.63
N ILE A 323 5.08 -11.99 -22.46
CA ILE A 323 4.67 -12.66 -21.22
C ILE A 323 3.23 -13.16 -21.35
N LEU A 324 2.29 -12.30 -21.75
CA LEU A 324 0.88 -12.66 -21.88
C LEU A 324 0.66 -13.80 -22.88
N THR A 325 1.38 -13.79 -24.01
CA THR A 325 1.21 -14.80 -25.07
C THR A 325 1.86 -16.14 -24.70
N LYS A 326 3.04 -16.14 -24.07
CA LYS A 326 3.81 -17.38 -23.84
C LYS A 326 3.59 -18.00 -22.47
N HIS A 327 3.07 -17.25 -21.51
CA HIS A 327 2.97 -17.64 -20.11
C HIS A 327 1.62 -17.28 -19.49
N SER A 328 0.56 -17.29 -20.31
CA SER A 328 -0.81 -16.99 -19.88
C SER A 328 -1.28 -17.86 -18.71
N GLU A 329 -0.87 -19.11 -18.62
CA GLU A 329 -1.17 -20.00 -17.48
C GLU A 329 -0.51 -19.57 -16.15
N ASN A 330 0.53 -18.75 -16.23
CA ASN A 330 1.40 -18.35 -15.11
C ASN A 330 1.23 -16.88 -14.73
N ALA A 331 0.83 -16.03 -15.68
CA ALA A 331 0.60 -14.62 -15.47
C ALA A 331 -0.91 -14.37 -15.30
N ASN A 332 -1.30 -13.78 -14.16
CA ASN A 332 -2.67 -13.26 -14.00
C ASN A 332 -2.74 -11.72 -13.85
N PRO A 333 -2.06 -10.93 -14.70
CA PRO A 333 -2.18 -9.48 -14.68
C PRO A 333 -3.30 -9.00 -15.60
N ARG A 334 -3.88 -7.82 -15.32
CA ARG A 334 -4.85 -7.18 -16.21
C ARG A 334 -4.14 -6.61 -17.43
N VAL A 335 -4.87 -6.42 -18.52
CA VAL A 335 -4.35 -5.75 -19.72
C VAL A 335 -4.49 -4.24 -19.54
N PRO A 336 -3.40 -3.44 -19.50
CA PRO A 336 -3.48 -1.99 -19.39
C PRO A 336 -4.17 -1.37 -20.61
N GLU A 337 -4.97 -0.33 -20.38
CA GLU A 337 -5.69 0.39 -21.44
C GLU A 337 -4.74 0.91 -22.53
N GLY A 338 -3.57 1.45 -22.14
CA GLY A 338 -2.57 1.96 -23.09
C GLY A 338 -2.01 0.90 -24.05
N LEU A 339 -2.10 -0.40 -23.72
CA LEU A 339 -1.68 -1.48 -24.62
C LEU A 339 -2.70 -1.70 -25.74
N TRP A 340 -4.00 -1.47 -25.47
CA TRP A 340 -5.03 -1.51 -26.50
C TRP A 340 -4.86 -0.42 -27.54
N LEU A 341 -4.38 0.76 -27.16
CA LEU A 341 -4.19 1.88 -28.10
C LEU A 341 -3.18 1.57 -29.21
N THR A 342 -2.22 0.70 -28.96
CA THR A 342 -1.09 0.43 -29.87
C THR A 342 -1.05 -1.00 -30.39
N HIS A 343 -1.69 -1.94 -29.70
CA HIS A 343 -1.63 -3.37 -29.99
C HIS A 343 -3.00 -4.06 -29.98
N ALA A 344 -4.09 -3.34 -30.28
CA ALA A 344 -5.44 -3.88 -30.27
C ALA A 344 -5.61 -5.18 -31.07
N ASP A 345 -5.07 -5.26 -32.29
CA ASP A 345 -5.15 -6.48 -33.13
C ASP A 345 -4.53 -7.71 -32.45
N THR A 346 -3.42 -7.51 -31.74
CA THR A 346 -2.73 -8.60 -31.05
C THR A 346 -3.50 -9.02 -29.81
N LEU A 347 -4.03 -8.06 -29.05
CA LEU A 347 -4.84 -8.32 -27.87
C LEU A 347 -6.19 -8.95 -28.21
N TYR A 348 -6.81 -8.55 -29.32
CA TYR A 348 -8.01 -9.19 -29.83
C TYR A 348 -7.74 -10.67 -30.16
N ARG A 349 -6.71 -10.96 -30.95
CA ARG A 349 -6.32 -12.36 -31.26
C ARG A 349 -5.99 -13.17 -30.01
N LEU A 350 -5.33 -12.56 -29.04
CA LEU A 350 -5.02 -13.18 -27.75
C LEU A 350 -6.30 -13.48 -26.96
N SER A 351 -7.26 -12.55 -26.93
CA SER A 351 -8.55 -12.74 -26.25
C SER A 351 -9.36 -13.90 -26.85
N LEU A 352 -9.29 -14.09 -28.17
CA LEU A 352 -9.90 -15.22 -28.87
C LEU A 352 -9.23 -16.54 -28.49
N ALA A 353 -7.89 -16.58 -28.43
CA ALA A 353 -7.15 -17.77 -28.01
C ALA A 353 -7.48 -18.15 -26.55
N TRP A 354 -7.57 -17.16 -25.67
CA TRP A 354 -7.87 -17.36 -24.25
C TRP A 354 -9.30 -17.81 -23.98
N LYS A 355 -10.24 -17.49 -24.86
CA LYS A 355 -11.64 -17.93 -24.77
C LYS A 355 -11.79 -19.44 -24.76
N THR A 356 -10.88 -20.16 -25.41
CA THR A 356 -10.86 -21.64 -25.47
C THR A 356 -9.77 -22.24 -24.59
N GLY A 357 -9.11 -21.42 -23.76
CA GLY A 357 -8.01 -21.82 -22.90
C GLY A 357 -8.46 -22.48 -21.61
N ASN A 358 -7.55 -22.54 -20.63
CA ASN A 358 -7.88 -22.95 -19.27
C ASN A 358 -8.79 -21.91 -18.58
N ARG A 359 -9.35 -22.24 -17.41
CA ARG A 359 -10.29 -21.37 -16.67
C ARG A 359 -9.75 -19.95 -16.45
N ALA A 360 -8.48 -19.78 -16.08
CA ALA A 360 -7.90 -18.46 -15.83
C ALA A 360 -7.75 -17.64 -17.12
N GLU A 361 -7.50 -18.30 -18.26
CA GLU A 361 -7.49 -17.65 -19.57
C GLU A 361 -8.89 -17.20 -19.99
N GLN A 362 -9.89 -18.07 -19.81
CA GLN A 362 -11.29 -17.74 -20.07
C GLN A 362 -11.74 -16.55 -19.21
N GLU A 363 -11.33 -16.53 -17.94
CA GLU A 363 -11.55 -15.40 -17.02
C GLU A 363 -10.99 -14.09 -17.58
N ARG A 364 -9.74 -14.06 -18.04
CA ARG A 364 -9.16 -12.86 -18.64
C ARG A 364 -9.81 -12.46 -19.96
N SER A 365 -10.16 -13.43 -20.80
CA SER A 365 -10.90 -13.18 -22.05
C SER A 365 -12.25 -12.50 -21.77
N ALA A 366 -12.94 -12.93 -20.71
CA ALA A 366 -14.17 -12.30 -20.24
C ALA A 366 -13.95 -10.89 -19.65
N GLU A 367 -12.80 -10.67 -19.00
CA GLU A 367 -12.42 -9.36 -18.48
C GLU A 367 -12.24 -8.33 -19.60
N MET A 368 -11.53 -8.71 -20.67
CA MET A 368 -11.20 -7.91 -21.87
C MET A 368 -12.37 -7.60 -22.80
N LEU A 369 -13.56 -8.16 -22.54
CA LEU A 369 -14.70 -8.03 -23.45
C LEU A 369 -15.10 -6.57 -23.77
N PRO A 370 -15.10 -5.61 -22.82
CA PRO A 370 -15.42 -4.22 -23.13
C PRO A 370 -14.49 -3.61 -24.18
N GLU A 371 -13.18 -3.84 -24.06
CA GLU A 371 -12.17 -3.33 -24.99
C GLU A 371 -12.23 -4.04 -26.33
N VAL A 372 -12.51 -5.35 -26.35
CA VAL A 372 -12.76 -6.12 -27.58
C VAL A 372 -13.97 -5.57 -28.34
N ILE A 373 -15.06 -5.26 -27.65
CA ILE A 373 -16.26 -4.66 -28.25
C ILE A 373 -15.90 -3.32 -28.91
N GLN A 374 -15.24 -2.44 -28.18
CA GLN A 374 -14.83 -1.13 -28.70
C GLN A 374 -13.91 -1.25 -29.93
N PHE A 375 -12.99 -2.20 -29.90
CA PHE A 375 -12.12 -2.50 -31.03
C PHE A 375 -12.92 -2.98 -32.25
N LEU A 376 -13.87 -3.89 -32.07
CA LEU A 376 -14.68 -4.44 -33.17
C LEU A 376 -15.68 -3.42 -33.73
N GLU A 377 -16.27 -2.55 -32.89
CA GLU A 377 -17.13 -1.45 -33.36
C GLU A 377 -16.44 -0.53 -34.36
N THR A 378 -15.13 -0.31 -34.15
CA THR A 378 -14.30 0.59 -34.95
C THR A 378 -13.68 -0.11 -36.16
N HIS A 379 -13.31 -1.38 -36.05
CA HIS A 379 -12.51 -2.07 -37.08
C HIS A 379 -13.25 -3.19 -37.82
N ASN A 380 -14.24 -3.85 -37.21
CA ASN A 380 -14.90 -5.02 -37.80
C ASN A 380 -16.28 -5.29 -37.16
N LYS A 381 -17.29 -4.53 -37.60
CA LYS A 381 -18.67 -4.65 -37.08
C LYS A 381 -19.31 -6.01 -37.35
N ASP A 382 -18.91 -6.70 -38.42
CA ASP A 382 -19.44 -8.03 -38.73
C ASP A 382 -18.99 -9.05 -37.68
N SER A 383 -17.75 -8.93 -37.18
CA SER A 383 -17.22 -9.78 -36.12
C SER A 383 -17.74 -9.39 -34.73
N LEU A 384 -18.21 -8.16 -34.54
CA LEU A 384 -18.79 -7.67 -33.27
C LEU A 384 -20.00 -8.50 -32.86
N VAL A 385 -20.92 -8.75 -33.80
CA VAL A 385 -22.15 -9.52 -33.53
C VAL A 385 -21.79 -10.94 -33.13
N ALA A 386 -20.93 -11.60 -33.92
CA ALA A 386 -20.49 -12.96 -33.63
C ALA A 386 -19.80 -13.05 -32.27
N GLU A 387 -18.94 -12.09 -31.92
CA GLU A 387 -18.23 -12.09 -30.65
C GLU A 387 -19.19 -11.90 -29.47
N ILE A 388 -20.10 -10.91 -29.51
CA ILE A 388 -21.07 -10.68 -28.43
C ILE A 388 -22.00 -11.90 -28.25
N ILE A 389 -22.54 -12.43 -29.35
CA ILE A 389 -23.48 -13.54 -29.31
C ILE A 389 -22.81 -14.82 -28.80
N SER A 390 -21.56 -15.07 -29.17
CA SER A 390 -20.81 -16.22 -28.68
C SER A 390 -20.47 -16.17 -27.18
N ARG A 391 -20.67 -15.02 -26.51
CA ARG A 391 -20.56 -14.88 -25.05
C ARG A 391 -21.87 -15.16 -24.33
N ILE A 392 -22.97 -15.32 -25.04
CA ILE A 392 -24.27 -15.65 -24.48
C ILE A 392 -24.49 -17.16 -24.65
N GLN A 393 -24.35 -17.90 -23.55
CA GLN A 393 -24.55 -19.35 -23.56
C GLN A 393 -25.96 -19.72 -23.06
N PRO A 394 -26.77 -20.43 -23.87
CA PRO A 394 -28.03 -20.99 -23.40
C PRO A 394 -27.82 -21.91 -22.19
N GLY A 395 -28.66 -21.80 -21.18
CA GLY A 395 -28.67 -22.69 -20.02
C GLY A 395 -27.69 -22.31 -18.90
N LEU A 396 -26.97 -21.19 -19.06
CA LEU A 396 -26.12 -20.68 -17.99
C LEU A 396 -26.98 -20.09 -16.86
N ASP A 397 -26.91 -20.69 -15.67
CA ASP A 397 -27.65 -20.20 -14.50
C ASP A 397 -26.95 -18.99 -13.87
N MET A 398 -27.52 -17.80 -14.09
CA MET A 398 -27.01 -16.52 -13.57
C MET A 398 -27.03 -16.38 -12.02
N ARG A 399 -27.54 -17.35 -11.25
CA ARG A 399 -27.54 -17.35 -9.77
C ARG A 399 -26.38 -18.16 -9.15
N TYR A 400 -25.79 -19.11 -9.86
CA TYR A 400 -24.74 -19.98 -9.30
C TYR A 400 -23.36 -19.31 -9.38
N TYR A 401 -23.10 -18.44 -8.39
CA TYR A 401 -21.91 -17.59 -8.26
C TYR A 401 -20.56 -18.31 -8.08
N VAL A 402 -20.53 -19.61 -7.81
CA VAL A 402 -19.31 -20.27 -7.30
C VAL A 402 -18.47 -20.91 -8.40
N GLU A 403 -19.10 -21.47 -9.44
CA GLU A 403 -18.39 -22.32 -10.41
C GLU A 403 -18.06 -21.63 -11.74
N HIS A 404 -18.84 -20.62 -12.18
CA HIS A 404 -18.76 -20.03 -13.53
C HIS A 404 -18.65 -18.48 -13.56
N GLN A 405 -17.94 -17.88 -12.59
CA GLN A 405 -17.90 -16.41 -12.40
C GLN A 405 -17.52 -15.61 -13.65
N ALA A 406 -16.54 -16.07 -14.44
CA ALA A 406 -16.11 -15.36 -15.63
C ALA A 406 -17.05 -15.45 -16.80
N GLU A 407 -17.59 -16.65 -17.06
CA GLU A 407 -18.55 -16.86 -18.13
C GLU A 407 -19.81 -16.03 -17.89
N MET A 408 -20.27 -15.97 -16.64
CA MET A 408 -21.35 -15.08 -16.22
C MET A 408 -20.96 -13.59 -16.37
N GLY A 409 -19.75 -13.20 -15.95
CA GLY A 409 -19.24 -11.84 -16.11
C GLY A 409 -19.22 -11.38 -17.58
N ALA A 410 -18.75 -12.22 -18.49
CA ALA A 410 -18.81 -11.97 -19.93
C ALA A 410 -20.26 -11.90 -20.45
N THR A 411 -21.11 -12.87 -20.07
CA THR A 411 -22.52 -12.93 -20.48
C THR A 411 -23.26 -11.65 -20.08
N MET A 412 -23.08 -11.20 -18.84
CA MET A 412 -23.70 -9.98 -18.33
C MET A 412 -23.19 -8.71 -19.03
N LYS A 413 -21.88 -8.65 -19.34
CA LYS A 413 -21.30 -7.55 -20.14
C LYS A 413 -21.87 -7.55 -21.57
N ALA A 414 -22.02 -8.70 -22.19
CA ALA A 414 -22.60 -8.86 -23.52
C ALA A 414 -24.06 -8.39 -23.55
N TYR A 415 -24.90 -8.88 -22.63
CA TYR A 415 -26.29 -8.43 -22.51
C TYR A 415 -26.41 -6.93 -22.21
N ARG A 416 -25.56 -6.39 -21.34
CA ARG A 416 -25.52 -4.95 -21.04
C ARG A 416 -25.18 -4.14 -22.29
N HIS A 417 -24.26 -4.61 -23.12
CA HIS A 417 -23.94 -3.94 -24.37
C HIS A 417 -25.12 -3.95 -25.34
N ILE A 418 -25.77 -5.10 -25.54
CA ILE A 418 -26.97 -5.21 -26.39
C ILE A 418 -28.07 -4.28 -25.90
N TYR A 419 -28.36 -4.28 -24.59
CA TYR A 419 -29.39 -3.43 -24.00
C TYR A 419 -29.12 -1.94 -24.18
N ARG A 420 -27.85 -1.52 -24.10
CA ARG A 420 -27.45 -0.12 -24.27
C ARG A 420 -27.52 0.35 -25.72
N THR A 421 -27.06 -0.49 -26.65
CA THR A 421 -26.99 -0.11 -28.08
C THR A 421 -28.33 -0.30 -28.79
N LYS A 422 -29.13 -1.28 -28.37
CA LYS A 422 -30.40 -1.69 -29.00
C LYS A 422 -30.27 -1.79 -30.53
N ALA A 423 -29.14 -2.32 -31.00
CA ALA A 423 -28.85 -2.36 -32.43
C ALA A 423 -29.66 -3.48 -33.14
N PRO A 424 -30.37 -3.21 -34.26
CA PRO A 424 -31.30 -4.17 -34.87
C PRO A 424 -30.68 -5.52 -35.25
N TYR A 425 -29.39 -5.55 -35.56
CA TYR A 425 -28.69 -6.78 -35.94
C TYR A 425 -28.51 -7.80 -34.80
N PHE A 426 -28.84 -7.45 -33.55
CA PHE A 426 -28.90 -8.43 -32.45
C PHE A 426 -30.23 -9.17 -32.34
N VAL A 427 -31.29 -8.69 -33.00
CA VAL A 427 -32.66 -9.24 -32.84
C VAL A 427 -32.74 -10.70 -33.28
N ASP A 428 -32.27 -11.01 -34.49
CA ASP A 428 -32.34 -12.37 -35.02
C ASP A 428 -31.48 -13.36 -34.20
N PRO A 429 -30.21 -13.05 -33.85
CA PRO A 429 -29.44 -13.89 -32.95
C PRO A 429 -30.09 -14.13 -31.60
N LEU A 430 -30.70 -13.11 -30.98
CA LEU A 430 -31.38 -13.25 -29.69
C LEU A 430 -32.62 -14.15 -29.78
N ILE A 431 -33.39 -14.07 -30.87
CA ILE A 431 -34.51 -14.98 -31.12
C ILE A 431 -34.01 -16.43 -31.24
N GLU A 432 -32.88 -16.64 -31.91
CA GLU A 432 -32.27 -17.97 -32.02
C GLU A 432 -31.71 -18.50 -30.69
N ILE A 433 -31.18 -17.63 -29.84
CA ILE A 433 -30.79 -18.00 -28.46
C ILE A 433 -32.04 -18.35 -27.64
N LEU A 434 -33.09 -17.53 -27.71
CA LEU A 434 -34.35 -17.73 -26.98
C LEU A 434 -34.97 -19.11 -27.27
N LYS A 435 -34.95 -19.55 -28.53
CA LYS A 435 -35.41 -20.88 -28.96
C LYS A 435 -34.64 -22.04 -28.32
N LYS A 436 -33.38 -21.81 -27.94
CA LYS A 436 -32.47 -22.85 -27.42
C LYS A 436 -32.28 -22.78 -25.91
N GLU A 437 -32.83 -21.76 -25.25
CA GLU A 437 -32.58 -21.48 -23.84
C GLU A 437 -33.44 -22.37 -22.92
N PRO A 438 -32.85 -23.35 -22.21
CA PRO A 438 -33.60 -24.28 -21.37
C PRO A 438 -34.12 -23.64 -20.07
N LEU A 439 -33.52 -22.55 -19.57
CA LEU A 439 -33.90 -21.91 -18.31
C LEU A 439 -34.99 -20.86 -18.51
N ALA A 440 -36.15 -21.05 -17.88
CA ALA A 440 -37.31 -20.15 -18.03
C ALA A 440 -36.99 -18.69 -17.67
N LYS A 441 -36.18 -18.45 -16.64
CA LYS A 441 -35.73 -17.10 -16.24
C LYS A 441 -34.88 -16.40 -17.30
N ASN A 442 -34.00 -17.14 -17.99
CA ASN A 442 -33.17 -16.59 -19.05
C ASN A 442 -34.04 -16.28 -20.27
N ARG A 443 -35.01 -17.14 -20.59
CA ARG A 443 -36.02 -16.88 -21.63
C ARG A 443 -36.80 -15.59 -21.35
N PHE A 444 -37.25 -15.41 -20.10
CA PHE A 444 -37.91 -14.16 -19.68
C PHE A 444 -37.00 -12.95 -19.90
N PHE A 445 -35.74 -13.02 -19.45
CA PHE A 445 -34.79 -11.94 -19.62
C PHE A 445 -34.55 -11.58 -21.10
N ILE A 446 -34.33 -12.57 -21.97
CA ILE A 446 -34.11 -12.36 -23.41
C ILE A 446 -35.38 -11.77 -24.06
N ALA A 447 -36.56 -12.30 -23.73
CA ALA A 447 -37.82 -11.79 -24.25
C ALA A 447 -38.07 -10.33 -23.81
N LYS A 448 -37.79 -10.01 -22.54
CA LYS A 448 -37.86 -8.64 -22.01
C LYS A 448 -36.86 -7.73 -22.73
N LEU A 449 -35.63 -8.18 -22.95
CA LEU A 449 -34.62 -7.44 -23.69
C LEU A 449 -35.05 -7.16 -25.14
N LEU A 450 -35.67 -8.13 -25.82
CA LEU A 450 -36.21 -7.96 -27.16
C LEU A 450 -37.38 -6.98 -27.20
N HIS A 451 -38.30 -7.05 -26.22
CA HIS A 451 -39.42 -6.11 -26.09
C HIS A 451 -38.95 -4.65 -25.88
N GLU A 452 -37.86 -4.46 -25.14
CA GLU A 452 -37.25 -3.14 -24.89
C GLU A 452 -36.74 -2.42 -26.15
N TYR A 453 -36.69 -3.08 -27.31
CA TYR A 453 -36.45 -2.41 -28.60
C TYR A 453 -37.60 -1.49 -29.01
N ASN A 454 -38.80 -1.65 -28.42
CA ASN A 454 -40.01 -0.88 -28.73
C ASN A 454 -40.38 -0.90 -30.23
N ASP A 455 -40.17 -2.04 -30.89
CA ASP A 455 -40.49 -2.26 -32.29
C ASP A 455 -41.67 -3.25 -32.40
N PRO A 456 -42.85 -2.82 -32.89
CA PRO A 456 -44.02 -3.69 -33.04
C PRO A 456 -43.77 -4.96 -33.87
N ALA A 457 -42.85 -4.91 -34.83
CA ALA A 457 -42.51 -6.08 -35.64
C ALA A 457 -41.77 -7.16 -34.83
N ILE A 458 -40.96 -6.75 -33.84
CA ILE A 458 -40.29 -7.69 -32.92
C ILE A 458 -41.31 -8.31 -31.98
N ASP A 459 -42.26 -7.53 -31.47
CA ASP A 459 -43.33 -8.02 -30.59
C ASP A 459 -44.24 -9.02 -31.30
N GLU A 460 -44.59 -8.77 -32.56
CA GLU A 460 -45.37 -9.72 -33.38
C GLU A 460 -44.61 -11.03 -33.58
N ARG A 461 -43.30 -10.96 -33.86
CA ARG A 461 -42.42 -12.14 -33.99
C ARG A 461 -42.34 -12.93 -32.69
N LEU A 462 -42.23 -12.26 -31.54
CA LEU A 462 -42.26 -12.91 -30.23
C LEU A 462 -43.61 -13.57 -29.96
N ALA A 463 -44.72 -12.90 -30.28
CA ALA A 463 -46.06 -13.46 -30.10
C ALA A 463 -46.30 -14.70 -30.99
N LEU A 464 -45.81 -14.68 -32.23
CA LEU A 464 -45.84 -15.84 -33.11
C LEU A 464 -44.98 -16.97 -32.55
N LEU A 465 -43.74 -16.67 -32.12
CA LEU A 465 -42.83 -17.65 -31.54
C LEU A 465 -43.43 -18.34 -30.30
N PHE A 466 -44.07 -17.59 -29.40
CA PHE A 466 -44.72 -18.15 -28.22
C PHE A 466 -46.01 -18.90 -28.52
N ARG A 467 -46.66 -18.62 -29.65
CA ARG A 467 -47.80 -19.42 -30.12
C ARG A 467 -47.33 -20.77 -30.67
N GLU A 468 -46.23 -20.76 -31.42
CA GLU A 468 -45.63 -21.96 -32.01
C GLU A 468 -44.93 -22.84 -30.96
N PHE A 469 -44.32 -22.21 -29.95
CA PHE A 469 -43.55 -22.85 -28.88
C PHE A 469 -44.00 -22.32 -27.50
N PRO A 470 -45.18 -22.73 -26.99
CA PRO A 470 -45.73 -22.21 -25.73
C PRO A 470 -44.82 -22.38 -24.52
N GLU A 471 -43.96 -23.40 -24.51
CA GLU A 471 -42.96 -23.66 -23.46
C GLU A 471 -41.87 -22.59 -23.35
N LEU A 472 -41.67 -21.80 -24.42
CA LEU A 472 -40.75 -20.67 -24.44
C LEU A 472 -41.35 -19.41 -23.80
N ALA A 473 -42.68 -19.33 -23.71
CA ALA A 473 -43.38 -18.18 -23.13
C ALA A 473 -43.03 -18.04 -21.64
N PRO A 474 -42.58 -16.86 -21.19
CA PRO A 474 -42.24 -16.68 -19.79
C PRO A 474 -43.49 -16.64 -18.90
N GLY A 475 -43.57 -17.54 -17.92
CA GLY A 475 -44.61 -17.54 -16.89
C GLY A 475 -44.29 -16.62 -15.70
N LEU A 476 -45.27 -16.42 -14.80
CA LEU A 476 -45.11 -15.57 -13.59
C LEU A 476 -43.89 -15.96 -12.74
N GLN A 477 -43.70 -17.26 -12.49
CA GLN A 477 -42.56 -17.76 -11.71
C GLN A 477 -41.20 -17.41 -12.37
N ALA A 478 -41.14 -17.43 -13.71
CA ALA A 478 -39.93 -17.07 -14.45
C ALA A 478 -39.62 -15.56 -14.37
N ALA A 479 -40.66 -14.73 -14.27
CA ALA A 479 -40.52 -13.29 -14.06
C ALA A 479 -40.02 -12.97 -12.63
N GLU A 480 -40.58 -13.62 -11.62
CA GLU A 480 -40.15 -13.50 -10.21
C GLU A 480 -38.68 -13.95 -10.03
N GLU A 481 -38.32 -15.10 -10.61
CA GLU A 481 -36.95 -15.62 -10.57
C GLU A 481 -35.96 -14.82 -11.44
N GLY A 482 -36.46 -14.07 -12.42
CA GLY A 482 -35.70 -13.17 -13.29
C GLY A 482 -35.51 -11.76 -12.73
N GLY A 483 -35.99 -11.50 -11.51
CA GLY A 483 -35.80 -10.23 -10.80
C GLY A 483 -36.77 -9.12 -11.21
N SER A 484 -38.01 -9.48 -11.58
CA SER A 484 -39.05 -8.55 -12.00
C SER A 484 -40.14 -8.32 -10.97
#